data_AF-S4Y917-F1
#
_entry.id   AF-S4Y917-F1
#
_cell.length_a   1.000
_cell.length_b   1.000
_cell.length_c   1.000
_cell.angle_alpha   90.00
_cell.angle_beta   90.00
_cell.angle_gamma   90.00
#
_symmetry.space_group_name_H-M   'P 1'
#
loop_
_entity.id
_entity.type
_entity.pdbx_description
1 polymer ?
#
loop_
_entity_poly.entity_id
_entity_poly.type
_entity_poly.pdbx_seq_one_letter_code
_entity_poly.pdbx_strand_id
1 'polypeptide(L)'
;MSRQLLQYIVSCALSPSQSLRFSWRDELDEPHDEVYWGHLGLAPGWSDEPLSASRRQWVSACVASRANRAGVSVMISSRGTHQALRYPDRSEVASFPREEGAFWGDLFTSAPRFYACYNESNADRSRDHSRDCATGLPDPEGGVRECPNIHIVGSCDLVCGPLHAASGYRPSCTNDRGESSSAVITTFLP
;
A
#
# COMPACT_ATOMS: atom_id res chain seq x y z
N MET A 1 16.07 4.68 7.67
CA MET A 1 14.92 3.73 7.68
C MET A 1 13.65 4.37 8.28
N SER A 2 13.68 4.94 9.49
CA SER A 2 12.50 5.59 10.11
C SER A 2 11.95 6.81 9.34
N ARG A 3 12.84 7.66 8.81
CA ARG A 3 12.48 8.86 8.02
C ARG A 3 11.71 8.55 6.73
N GLN A 4 12.18 7.58 5.96
CA GLN A 4 11.51 7.16 4.71
C GLN A 4 10.12 6.60 5.01
N LEU A 5 9.98 5.74 6.04
CA LEU A 5 8.67 5.24 6.46
C LEU A 5 7.73 6.40 6.83
N LEU A 6 8.21 7.39 7.60
CA LEU A 6 7.42 8.57 7.96
C LEU A 6 6.99 9.37 6.72
N GLN A 7 7.88 9.53 5.73
CA GLN A 7 7.55 10.20 4.47
C GLN A 7 6.42 9.48 3.72
N TYR A 8 6.42 8.14 3.67
CA TYR A 8 5.33 7.37 3.07
C TYR A 8 4.03 7.46 3.87
N ILE A 9 4.10 7.39 5.21
CA ILE A 9 2.93 7.57 6.08
C ILE A 9 2.29 8.94 5.82
N VAL A 10 3.09 10.01 5.78
CA VAL A 10 2.61 11.37 5.48
C VAL A 10 2.01 11.47 4.08
N SER A 11 2.69 10.93 3.07
CA SER A 11 2.23 10.93 1.68
C SER A 11 0.89 10.18 1.51
N CYS A 12 0.69 9.08 2.23
CA CYS A 12 -0.56 8.31 2.23
C CYS A 12 -1.68 9.02 3.02
N ALA A 13 -1.37 9.57 4.19
CA ALA A 13 -2.36 10.12 5.10
C ALA A 13 -2.87 11.50 4.67
N LEU A 14 -1.95 12.43 4.41
CA LEU A 14 -2.27 13.84 4.19
C LEU A 14 -2.67 14.11 2.73
N SER A 15 -3.48 15.15 2.52
CA SER A 15 -3.84 15.61 1.17
C SER A 15 -2.68 16.37 0.49
N PRO A 16 -2.71 16.59 -0.83
CA PRO A 16 -1.68 17.38 -1.53
C PRO A 16 -1.48 18.81 -1.00
N SER A 17 -2.46 19.38 -0.29
CA SER A 17 -2.36 20.72 0.30
C SER A 17 -1.77 20.74 1.71
N GLN A 18 -1.49 19.58 2.31
CA GLN A 18 -1.00 19.43 3.67
C GLN A 18 0.47 18.96 3.68
N SER A 19 1.21 19.31 4.73
CA SER A 19 2.60 18.87 4.94
C SER A 19 2.93 18.69 6.41
N LEU A 20 3.86 17.79 6.71
CA LEU A 20 4.52 17.65 8.01
C LEU A 20 5.87 18.37 7.93
N ARG A 21 6.11 19.30 8.86
CA ARG A 21 7.36 20.06 8.98
C ARG A 21 7.99 19.77 10.33
N PHE A 22 9.27 19.41 10.34
CA PHE A 22 10.00 19.16 11.57
C PHE A 22 11.48 19.43 11.35
N SER A 23 12.20 19.59 12.45
CA SER A 23 13.66 19.70 12.45
C SER A 23 14.26 18.69 13.41
N TRP A 24 15.48 18.27 13.12
CA TRP A 24 16.27 17.37 13.96
C TRP A 24 17.74 17.79 13.93
N ARG A 25 18.54 17.25 14.86
CA ARG A 25 19.98 17.46 14.89
C ARG A 25 20.71 16.15 14.72
N ASP A 26 21.79 16.16 13.98
CA ASP A 26 22.63 14.98 13.79
C ASP A 26 23.65 14.80 14.93
N GLU A 27 24.56 13.84 14.78
CA GLU A 27 25.60 13.54 15.77
C GLU A 27 26.61 14.69 15.96
N LEU A 28 26.68 15.63 15.02
CA LEU A 28 27.52 16.82 15.05
C LEU A 28 26.77 18.07 15.54
N ASP A 29 25.53 17.89 16.03
CA ASP A 29 24.62 18.96 16.46
C ASP A 29 24.18 19.90 15.31
N GLU A 30 24.35 19.51 14.04
CA GLU A 30 23.90 20.33 12.90
C GLU A 30 22.38 20.23 12.73
N PRO A 31 21.66 21.37 12.57
CA PRO A 31 20.22 21.35 12.37
C PRO A 31 19.86 20.95 10.93
N HIS A 32 18.89 20.04 10.81
CA HIS A 32 18.31 19.60 9.55
C HIS A 32 16.80 19.87 9.55
N ASP A 33 16.33 20.70 8.63
CA ASP A 33 14.90 20.97 8.42
C ASP A 33 14.32 20.03 7.35
N GLU A 34 13.16 19.46 7.61
CA GLU A 34 12.47 18.55 6.69
C GLU A 34 11.01 18.91 6.49
N VAL A 35 10.54 18.68 5.26
CA VAL A 35 9.16 18.87 4.86
C VAL A 35 8.68 17.65 4.07
N TYR A 36 7.69 16.95 4.60
CA TYR A 36 7.03 15.84 3.92
C TYR A 36 5.63 16.26 3.47
N TRP A 37 5.35 16.09 2.19
CA TRP A 37 4.06 16.46 1.59
C TRP A 37 3.09 15.29 1.56
N GLY A 38 1.81 15.60 1.76
CA GLY A 38 0.72 14.67 1.49
C GLY A 38 0.55 14.41 -0.01
N HIS A 39 -0.18 13.33 -0.34
CA HIS A 39 -0.46 12.97 -1.73
C HIS A 39 -1.84 12.34 -1.91
N LEU A 40 -2.16 11.28 -1.17
CA LEU A 40 -3.43 10.57 -1.37
C LEU A 40 -4.58 11.12 -0.54
N GLY A 41 -4.34 11.64 0.67
CA GLY A 41 -5.41 12.13 1.54
C GLY A 41 -6.31 11.03 2.10
N LEU A 42 -5.73 9.90 2.54
CA LEU A 42 -6.49 8.81 3.18
C LEU A 42 -6.91 9.11 4.63
N ALA A 43 -6.24 10.07 5.26
CA ALA A 43 -6.50 10.47 6.64
C ALA A 43 -6.10 11.94 6.88
N PRO A 44 -6.67 12.91 6.15
CA PRO A 44 -6.24 14.31 6.20
C PRO A 44 -6.41 14.94 7.59
N GLY A 45 -7.39 14.49 8.38
CA GLY A 45 -7.58 14.95 9.77
C GLY A 45 -6.47 14.56 10.74
N TRP A 46 -5.49 13.75 10.32
CA TRP A 46 -4.32 13.42 11.15
C TRP A 46 -3.49 14.66 11.55
N SER A 47 -3.62 15.78 10.83
CA SER A 47 -3.04 17.06 11.23
C SER A 47 -3.53 17.57 12.58
N ASP A 48 -4.76 17.22 12.95
CA ASP A 48 -5.48 17.83 14.08
C ASP A 48 -5.83 16.82 15.17
N GLU A 49 -5.96 15.54 14.81
CA GLU A 49 -6.37 14.48 15.73
C GLU A 49 -5.62 13.15 15.48
N PRO A 50 -5.46 12.30 16.51
CA PRO A 50 -4.92 10.96 16.33
C PRO A 50 -5.69 10.13 15.29
N LEU A 51 -5.00 9.23 14.60
CA LEU A 51 -5.62 8.32 13.64
C LEU A 51 -6.60 7.37 14.36
N SER A 52 -7.85 7.35 13.91
CA SER A 52 -8.81 6.29 14.26
C SER A 52 -8.38 4.95 13.66
N ALA A 53 -8.89 3.84 14.20
CA ALA A 53 -8.54 2.49 13.74
C ALA A 53 -8.71 2.31 12.22
N SER A 54 -9.84 2.78 11.66
CA SER A 54 -10.10 2.71 10.21
C SER A 54 -9.08 3.52 9.39
N ARG A 55 -8.73 4.74 9.84
CA ARG A 55 -7.73 5.59 9.17
C ARG A 55 -6.33 4.97 9.23
N ARG A 56 -5.96 4.37 10.37
CA ARG A 56 -4.69 3.62 10.50
C ARG A 56 -4.61 2.50 9.49
N GLN A 57 -5.68 1.74 9.29
CA GLN A 57 -5.71 0.63 8.33
C GLN A 57 -5.56 1.12 6.88
N TRP A 58 -6.24 2.21 6.50
CA TRP A 58 -6.09 2.80 5.15
C TRP A 58 -4.66 3.29 4.88
N VAL A 59 -4.08 4.02 5.82
CA VAL A 59 -2.70 4.49 5.72
C VAL A 59 -1.74 3.30 5.64
N SER A 60 -1.98 2.26 6.45
CA SER A 60 -1.19 1.03 6.45
C SER A 60 -1.28 0.28 5.12
N ALA A 61 -2.47 0.14 4.54
CA ALA A 61 -2.67 -0.47 3.23
C ALA A 61 -1.91 0.28 2.13
N CYS A 62 -1.87 1.62 2.18
CA CYS A 62 -1.11 2.43 1.24
C CYS A 62 0.40 2.28 1.39
N VAL A 63 0.90 2.23 2.63
CA VAL A 63 2.32 2.00 2.88
C VAL A 63 2.72 0.61 2.37
N ALA A 64 1.92 -0.42 2.64
CA ALA A 64 2.17 -1.78 2.16
C ALA A 64 2.12 -1.87 0.63
N SER A 65 1.13 -1.25 -0.02
CA SER A 65 0.99 -1.29 -1.48
C SER A 65 2.15 -0.61 -2.20
N ARG A 66 2.81 0.36 -1.57
CA ARG A 66 3.96 1.09 -2.11
C ARG A 66 5.30 0.47 -1.71
N ALA A 67 5.31 -0.58 -0.88
CA ALA A 67 6.53 -1.27 -0.50
C ALA A 67 7.16 -1.94 -1.72
N ASN A 68 8.47 -1.78 -1.89
CA ASN A 68 9.22 -2.32 -3.01
C ASN A 68 10.58 -2.81 -2.50
N ARG A 69 10.89 -4.10 -2.67
CA ARG A 69 12.16 -4.68 -2.20
C ARG A 69 13.37 -4.10 -2.91
N ALA A 70 13.25 -3.83 -4.21
CA ALA A 70 14.35 -3.28 -5.02
C ALA A 70 14.64 -1.81 -4.71
N GLY A 71 13.84 -1.15 -3.87
CA GLY A 71 14.03 0.25 -3.49
C GLY A 71 13.76 1.23 -4.65
N VAL A 72 13.12 0.77 -5.73
CA VAL A 72 12.80 1.57 -6.90
C VAL A 72 11.37 2.11 -6.81
N SER A 73 11.17 3.33 -7.30
CA SER A 73 9.84 3.92 -7.41
C SER A 73 9.17 3.41 -8.70
N VAL A 74 8.07 2.68 -8.54
CA VAL A 74 7.24 2.19 -9.65
C VAL A 74 5.93 2.97 -9.63
N MET A 75 5.54 3.50 -10.79
CA MET A 75 4.23 4.13 -10.91
C MET A 75 3.15 3.04 -10.92
N ILE A 76 2.17 3.18 -10.04
CA ILE A 76 1.06 2.24 -9.86
C ILE A 76 -0.25 3.00 -9.87
N SER A 77 -1.31 2.35 -10.34
CA SER A 77 -2.67 2.81 -10.10
C SER A 77 -3.19 2.18 -8.81
N SER A 78 -3.53 3.00 -7.81
CA SER A 78 -4.01 2.56 -6.50
C SER A 78 -5.51 2.80 -6.40
N ARG A 79 -6.28 1.73 -6.19
CA ARG A 79 -7.75 1.77 -6.22
C ARG A 79 -8.33 1.13 -4.97
N GLY A 80 -9.46 1.66 -4.48
CA GLY A 80 -10.07 1.17 -3.24
C GLY A 80 -11.43 1.80 -2.96
N THR A 81 -12.13 1.32 -1.93
CA THR A 81 -13.45 1.86 -1.55
C THR A 81 -13.39 3.28 -0.98
N HIS A 82 -12.22 3.72 -0.50
CA HIS A 82 -11.98 5.06 0.01
C HIS A 82 -12.19 6.12 -1.08
N GLN A 83 -12.81 7.26 -0.75
CA GLN A 83 -13.16 8.31 -1.71
C GLN A 83 -11.95 8.80 -2.52
N ALA A 84 -10.77 8.89 -1.88
CA ALA A 84 -9.53 9.28 -2.54
C ALA A 84 -9.03 8.31 -3.64
N LEU A 85 -9.54 7.07 -3.67
CA LEU A 85 -9.07 5.98 -4.55
C LEU A 85 -10.19 5.35 -5.39
N ARG A 86 -11.45 5.73 -5.18
CA ARG A 86 -12.62 5.00 -5.68
C ARG A 86 -12.91 5.21 -7.17
N TYR A 87 -12.44 6.30 -7.74
CA TYR A 87 -12.81 6.75 -9.07
C TYR A 87 -11.58 7.04 -9.93
N PRO A 88 -10.86 5.99 -10.38
CA PRO A 88 -9.79 6.19 -11.36
C PRO A 88 -10.39 6.75 -12.65
N ASP A 89 -9.67 7.66 -13.31
CA ASP A 89 -10.13 8.18 -14.59
C ASP A 89 -9.90 7.17 -15.73
N ARG A 90 -10.48 7.44 -16.91
CA ARG A 90 -10.38 6.53 -18.06
C ARG A 90 -8.94 6.33 -18.53
N SER A 91 -8.10 7.35 -18.41
CA SER A 91 -6.69 7.29 -18.83
C SER A 91 -5.87 6.43 -17.87
N GLU A 92 -6.14 6.52 -16.57
CA GLU A 92 -5.55 5.66 -15.56
C GLU A 92 -5.97 4.19 -15.77
N VAL A 93 -7.26 3.93 -15.99
CA VAL A 93 -7.73 2.56 -16.27
C VAL A 93 -7.10 1.98 -17.53
N ALA A 94 -6.95 2.78 -18.59
CA ALA A 94 -6.32 2.34 -19.83
C ALA A 94 -4.81 2.12 -19.68
N SER A 95 -4.13 2.96 -18.90
CA SER A 95 -2.66 2.91 -18.72
C SER A 95 -2.22 1.86 -17.69
N PHE A 96 -3.12 1.46 -16.78
CA PHE A 96 -2.87 0.44 -15.75
C PHE A 96 -3.97 -0.64 -15.78
N PRO A 97 -3.99 -1.51 -16.80
CA PRO A 97 -5.06 -2.48 -17.01
C PRO A 97 -4.80 -3.83 -16.32
N ARG A 98 -3.67 -4.02 -15.63
CA ARG A 98 -3.28 -5.31 -15.06
C ARG A 98 -3.32 -5.25 -13.54
N GLU A 99 -4.25 -5.96 -12.92
CA GLU A 99 -4.28 -6.11 -11.46
C GLU A 99 -3.01 -6.82 -10.99
N GLU A 100 -2.22 -6.19 -10.12
CA GLU A 100 -1.09 -6.83 -9.43
C GLU A 100 -1.63 -7.70 -8.29
N GLY A 101 -2.45 -7.10 -7.43
CA GLY A 101 -2.93 -7.71 -6.21
C GLY A 101 -3.59 -6.68 -5.30
N ALA A 102 -3.80 -7.07 -4.04
CA ALA A 102 -4.36 -6.18 -3.03
C ALA A 102 -3.58 -6.25 -1.72
N PHE A 103 -3.56 -5.14 -0.99
CA PHE A 103 -2.81 -4.95 0.25
C PHE A 103 -3.70 -4.40 1.35
N TRP A 104 -3.52 -4.90 2.57
CA TRP A 104 -4.21 -4.42 3.77
C TRP A 104 -3.41 -4.74 5.04
N GLY A 105 -3.81 -4.16 6.17
CA GLY A 105 -3.14 -4.41 7.46
C GLY A 105 -3.24 -3.24 8.42
N ASP A 106 -2.48 -3.30 9.51
CA ASP A 106 -2.33 -2.20 10.47
C ASP A 106 -0.87 -2.14 10.96
N LEU A 107 -0.14 -1.12 10.52
CA LEU A 107 1.26 -0.88 10.89
C LEU A 107 1.39 -0.40 12.35
N PHE A 108 0.31 0.11 12.94
CA PHE A 108 0.31 0.76 14.25
C PHE A 108 0.03 -0.22 15.40
N THR A 109 -0.06 -1.51 15.11
CA THR A 109 -0.25 -2.57 16.13
C THR A 109 1.08 -3.03 16.73
N SER A 110 1.04 -3.58 17.94
CA SER A 110 2.20 -4.21 18.56
C SER A 110 2.50 -5.53 17.83
N ALA A 111 3.64 -5.54 17.13
CA ALA A 111 3.91 -6.33 15.93
C ALA A 111 3.03 -5.90 14.74
N PRO A 112 3.55 -5.01 13.86
CA PRO A 112 2.90 -4.62 12.61
C PRO A 112 2.52 -5.83 11.76
N ARG A 113 1.35 -5.80 11.13
CA ARG A 113 0.91 -6.87 10.22
C ARG A 113 0.40 -6.29 8.93
N PHE A 114 1.03 -6.70 7.84
CA PHE A 114 0.53 -6.49 6.49
C PHE A 114 0.22 -7.82 5.83
N TYR A 115 -0.78 -7.78 4.97
CA TYR A 115 -1.21 -8.90 4.16
C TYR A 115 -1.25 -8.45 2.71
N ALA A 116 -0.97 -9.39 1.82
CA ALA A 116 -1.15 -9.22 0.40
C ALA A 116 -1.81 -10.45 -0.21
N CYS A 117 -2.55 -10.23 -1.28
CA CYS A 117 -2.93 -11.26 -2.24
C CYS A 117 -2.42 -10.85 -3.62
N TYR A 118 -2.35 -11.80 -4.54
CA TYR A 118 -1.93 -11.53 -5.91
C TYR A 118 -2.95 -11.99 -6.95
N ASN A 119 -2.92 -11.36 -8.12
CA ASN A 119 -3.57 -11.89 -9.31
C ASN A 119 -2.62 -12.88 -10.00
N GLU A 120 -3.00 -14.16 -10.06
CA GLU A 120 -2.13 -15.23 -10.58
C GLU A 120 -1.68 -14.99 -12.02
N SER A 121 -2.57 -14.48 -12.86
CA SER A 121 -2.29 -14.24 -14.28
C SER A 121 -1.30 -13.10 -14.53
N ASN A 122 -1.09 -12.23 -13.53
CA ASN A 122 -0.18 -11.08 -13.61
C ASN A 122 1.02 -11.21 -12.68
N ALA A 123 1.27 -12.40 -12.10
CA ALA A 123 2.34 -12.58 -11.11
C ALA A 123 3.73 -12.29 -11.70
N ASP A 124 4.02 -12.82 -12.88
CA ASP A 124 5.30 -12.60 -13.57
C ASP A 124 5.47 -11.16 -14.03
N ARG A 125 4.41 -10.54 -14.57
CA ARG A 125 4.40 -9.10 -14.91
C ARG A 125 4.74 -8.23 -13.71
N SER A 126 4.21 -8.57 -12.54
CA SER A 126 4.50 -7.83 -11.31
C SER A 126 5.99 -7.93 -10.98
N ARG A 127 6.57 -9.13 -11.05
CA ARG A 127 8.03 -9.32 -10.85
C ARG A 127 8.86 -8.57 -11.88
N ASP A 128 8.47 -8.57 -13.15
CA ASP A 128 9.15 -7.82 -14.23
C ASP A 128 9.17 -6.30 -13.98
N HIS A 129 8.15 -5.78 -13.29
CA HIS A 129 8.08 -4.37 -12.89
C HIS A 129 8.74 -4.10 -11.53
N SER A 130 9.52 -5.04 -10.98
CA SER A 130 10.08 -4.97 -9.63
C SER A 130 9.01 -4.83 -8.53
N ARG A 131 7.81 -5.36 -8.78
CA ARG A 131 6.66 -5.39 -7.86
C ARG A 131 6.45 -6.82 -7.36
N ASP A 132 7.33 -7.27 -6.47
CA ASP A 132 7.34 -8.63 -5.93
C ASP A 132 6.62 -8.76 -4.59
N CYS A 133 6.19 -7.69 -3.92
CA CYS A 133 5.63 -7.81 -2.56
C CYS A 133 4.21 -8.41 -2.50
N ALA A 134 3.45 -8.44 -3.60
CA ALA A 134 2.18 -9.17 -3.65
C ALA A 134 2.36 -10.65 -3.99
N THR A 135 3.35 -10.98 -4.84
CA THR A 135 3.53 -12.29 -5.49
C THR A 135 4.70 -13.09 -4.93
N GLY A 136 5.56 -12.43 -4.16
CA GLY A 136 6.86 -12.89 -3.71
C GLY A 136 7.81 -13.26 -4.85
N LEU A 137 9.03 -13.62 -4.47
CA LEU A 137 10.02 -14.16 -5.40
C LEU A 137 10.02 -15.69 -5.33
N PRO A 138 10.02 -16.39 -6.47
CA PRO A 138 10.24 -17.83 -6.47
C PRO A 138 11.53 -18.18 -5.74
N ASP A 139 11.45 -19.16 -4.86
CA ASP A 139 12.60 -19.71 -4.18
C ASP A 139 13.15 -20.92 -4.96
N PRO A 140 14.48 -21.07 -5.11
CA PRO A 140 15.07 -22.26 -5.73
C PRO A 140 14.60 -23.59 -5.13
N GLU A 141 14.19 -23.61 -3.86
CA GLU A 141 13.69 -24.81 -3.16
C GLU A 141 12.19 -25.07 -3.36
N GLY A 142 11.53 -24.29 -4.23
CA GLY A 142 10.11 -24.49 -4.58
C GLY A 142 9.11 -23.71 -3.72
N GLY A 143 9.59 -22.75 -2.93
CA GLY A 143 8.77 -21.83 -2.12
C GLY A 143 8.60 -20.44 -2.74
N VAL A 144 7.99 -19.54 -1.97
CA VAL A 144 7.89 -18.11 -2.29
C VAL A 144 8.50 -17.30 -1.16
N ARG A 145 9.43 -16.42 -1.52
CA ARG A 145 10.07 -15.50 -0.58
C ARG A 145 9.28 -14.19 -0.53
N GLU A 146 8.59 -13.99 0.59
CA GLU A 146 7.77 -12.82 0.85
C GLU A 146 8.61 -11.57 1.16
N CYS A 147 8.02 -10.38 0.96
CA CYS A 147 8.60 -9.14 1.47
C CYS A 147 8.53 -9.11 3.01
N PRO A 148 9.53 -8.54 3.70
CA PRO A 148 9.51 -8.45 5.15
C PRO A 148 8.20 -7.81 5.67
N ASN A 149 7.56 -8.48 6.62
CA ASN A 149 6.30 -8.08 7.27
C ASN A 149 5.05 -8.01 6.38
N ILE A 150 5.11 -8.48 5.12
CA ILE A 150 3.95 -8.60 4.23
C ILE A 150 3.70 -10.08 3.97
N HIS A 151 2.67 -10.62 4.62
CA HIS A 151 2.30 -12.03 4.46
C HIS A 151 1.38 -12.22 3.25
N ILE A 152 1.74 -13.12 2.35
CA ILE A 152 0.97 -13.44 1.14
C ILE A 152 -0.05 -14.51 1.50
N VAL A 153 -1.34 -14.16 1.47
CA VAL A 153 -2.43 -15.07 1.85
C VAL A 153 -2.98 -15.89 0.67
N GLY A 154 -2.44 -15.70 -0.53
CA GLY A 154 -2.79 -16.44 -1.75
C GLY A 154 -3.41 -15.59 -2.86
N SER A 155 -4.21 -16.24 -3.72
CA SER A 155 -4.88 -15.60 -4.85
C SER A 155 -5.99 -14.64 -4.41
N CYS A 156 -5.99 -13.42 -4.97
CA CYS A 156 -7.03 -12.43 -4.68
C CYS A 156 -8.44 -12.90 -5.04
N ASP A 157 -8.59 -13.82 -5.99
CA ASP A 157 -9.90 -14.37 -6.36
C ASP A 157 -10.48 -15.31 -5.30
N LEU A 158 -9.64 -15.81 -4.38
CA LEU A 158 -10.06 -16.69 -3.29
C LEU A 158 -10.28 -15.94 -1.97
N VAL A 159 -9.45 -14.92 -1.69
CA VAL A 159 -9.43 -14.26 -0.38
C VAL A 159 -10.14 -12.91 -0.34
N CYS A 160 -10.47 -12.32 -1.49
CA CYS A 160 -11.10 -11.02 -1.58
C CYS A 160 -12.49 -11.08 -2.24
N GLY A 161 -13.29 -10.05 -1.97
CA GLY A 161 -14.53 -9.81 -2.73
C GLY A 161 -14.24 -9.62 -4.23
N PRO A 162 -15.23 -9.88 -5.10
CA PRO A 162 -15.05 -9.77 -6.55
C PRO A 162 -14.60 -8.37 -6.95
N LEU A 163 -13.75 -8.30 -7.97
CA LEU A 163 -13.27 -7.03 -8.49
C LEU A 163 -14.44 -6.18 -9.01
N HIS A 164 -14.56 -4.95 -8.53
CA HIS A 164 -15.63 -4.05 -8.92
C HIS A 164 -15.45 -3.59 -10.38
N ALA A 165 -16.26 -4.10 -11.31
CA ALA A 165 -16.06 -3.95 -12.75
C ALA A 165 -15.88 -2.49 -13.23
N ALA A 166 -16.58 -1.53 -12.63
CA ALA A 166 -16.52 -0.13 -13.06
C ALA A 166 -15.32 0.65 -12.47
N SER A 167 -14.82 0.24 -11.30
CA SER A 167 -13.84 1.03 -10.53
C SER A 167 -12.52 0.30 -10.31
N GLY A 168 -12.45 -0.99 -10.68
CA GLY A 168 -11.25 -1.80 -10.59
C GLY A 168 -10.66 -1.89 -9.20
N TYR A 169 -11.45 -2.22 -8.17
CA TYR A 169 -10.91 -2.50 -6.83
C TYR A 169 -11.60 -3.70 -6.19
N ARG A 170 -10.92 -4.34 -5.24
CA ARG A 170 -11.47 -5.38 -4.37
C ARG A 170 -12.09 -4.70 -3.12
N PRO A 171 -13.38 -4.92 -2.81
CA PRO A 171 -14.07 -4.16 -1.75
C PRO A 171 -13.66 -4.57 -0.33
N SER A 172 -13.23 -5.82 -0.15
CA SER A 172 -12.75 -6.37 1.09
C SER A 172 -11.86 -7.59 0.83
N CYS A 173 -11.00 -7.91 1.78
CA CYS A 173 -10.12 -9.09 1.77
C CYS A 173 -10.06 -9.70 3.16
N THR A 174 -9.77 -11.00 3.22
CA THR A 174 -9.70 -11.78 4.45
C THR A 174 -8.29 -12.30 4.64
N ASN A 175 -7.74 -12.17 5.85
CA ASN A 175 -6.42 -12.71 6.17
C ASN A 175 -6.45 -14.21 6.51
N ASP A 176 -5.27 -14.78 6.76
CA ASP A 176 -5.05 -16.18 7.18
C ASP A 176 -5.77 -16.57 8.48
N ARG A 177 -6.22 -15.60 9.27
CA ARG A 177 -6.98 -15.78 10.52
C ARG A 177 -8.49 -15.68 10.35
N GLY A 178 -8.97 -15.45 9.12
CA GLY A 178 -10.40 -15.24 8.86
C GLY A 178 -10.91 -13.84 9.20
N GLU A 179 -10.03 -12.88 9.50
CA GLU A 179 -10.41 -11.50 9.79
C GLU A 179 -10.55 -10.72 8.47
N SER A 180 -11.72 -10.10 8.25
CA SER A 180 -11.97 -9.30 7.06
C SER A 180 -11.62 -7.82 7.27
N SER A 181 -11.05 -7.20 6.24
CA SER A 181 -10.77 -5.77 6.17
C SER A 181 -11.48 -5.15 4.96
N SER A 182 -12.07 -3.98 5.13
CA SER A 182 -12.56 -3.12 4.04
C SER A 182 -11.56 -2.02 3.65
N ALA A 183 -10.51 -1.82 4.46
CA ALA A 183 -9.40 -0.93 4.16
C ALA A 183 -8.36 -1.67 3.29
N VAL A 184 -8.75 -1.87 2.04
CA VAL A 184 -8.00 -2.63 1.03
C VAL A 184 -7.62 -1.70 -0.11
N ILE A 185 -6.35 -1.75 -0.52
CA ILE A 185 -5.87 -1.07 -1.73
C ILE A 185 -5.49 -2.13 -2.75
N THR A 186 -6.18 -2.12 -3.88
CA THR A 186 -5.85 -2.93 -5.06
C THR A 186 -4.93 -2.12 -5.96
N THR A 187 -3.82 -2.70 -6.39
CA THR A 187 -2.85 -2.04 -7.27
C THR A 187 -2.91 -2.59 -8.68
N PHE A 188 -2.66 -1.70 -9.65
CA PHE A 188 -2.62 -2.04 -11.06
C PHE A 188 -1.33 -1.53 -11.70
N LEU A 189 -0.85 -2.32 -12.66
CA LEU A 189 0.34 -2.10 -13.46
C LEU A 189 -0.03 -1.93 -14.94
N PRO A 190 0.85 -1.33 -15.76
CA PRO A 190 0.71 -1.29 -17.21
C PRO A 190 0.59 -2.68 -17.86
#